data_AF-A0A094IGL0-F1
#
_entry.id   AF-A0A094IGL0-F1
#
_cell.length_a   1.000
_cell.length_b   1.000
_cell.length_c   1.000
_cell.angle_alpha   90.00
_cell.angle_beta   90.00
_cell.angle_gamma   90.00
#
_symmetry.space_group_name_H-M   'P 1'
#
loop_
_entity.id
_entity.type
_entity.pdbx_description
1 polymer ?
#
loop_
_entity_poly.entity_id
_entity_poly.type
_entity_poly.pdbx_seq_one_letter_code
_entity_poly.pdbx_strand_id
1 'polypeptide(L)'
;MDQFIHLPEFQVIICKKCQFAVLPSEIDAHFTREPVHRLSKESQKGIFEKVAKIEGLIRNKYMLGQVEFKYPHQNTGAIPRLEEPKTDGLGCTFEKDGEKCPFVSWFKQPIQEHYRDVHSWINPRKKGRPKRDSKKEVPWERGVHCQRFFTHGLHSNLFRVEDKKKPASSPDSPEVKMENEI
;
A
#
# COMPACT_ATOMS: atom_id res chain seq x y z
N MET A 1 24.91 7.73 -5.25
CA MET A 1 23.42 7.59 -5.21
C MET A 1 23.04 6.32 -4.47
N ASP A 2 23.96 5.66 -3.77
CA ASP A 2 23.83 4.25 -3.44
C ASP A 2 22.84 3.92 -2.33
N GLN A 3 22.29 4.92 -1.64
CA GLN A 3 21.33 4.73 -0.54
C GLN A 3 19.86 4.85 -0.97
N PHE A 4 19.58 5.47 -2.11
CA PHE A 4 18.21 5.72 -2.59
C PHE A 4 17.98 5.17 -4.00
N ILE A 5 16.71 4.85 -4.29
CA ILE A 5 16.24 4.47 -5.62
C ILE A 5 15.09 5.41 -5.98
N HIS A 6 15.14 6.04 -7.15
CA HIS A 6 14.05 6.86 -7.65
C HIS A 6 12.97 5.97 -8.27
N LEU A 7 11.71 6.19 -7.89
CA LEU A 7 10.54 5.65 -8.56
C LEU A 7 9.78 6.80 -9.27
N PRO A 8 10.06 7.05 -10.57
CA PRO A 8 9.52 8.21 -11.28
C PRO A 8 7.99 8.24 -11.35
N GLU A 9 7.36 7.07 -11.50
CA GLU A 9 5.90 6.92 -11.58
C GLU A 9 5.20 7.50 -10.34
N PHE A 10 5.84 7.36 -9.17
CA PHE A 10 5.32 7.81 -7.88
C PHE A 10 6.00 9.09 -7.38
N GLN A 11 6.96 9.65 -8.14
CA GLN A 11 7.69 10.87 -7.80
C GLN A 11 8.41 10.85 -6.45
N VAL A 12 8.83 9.65 -6.00
CA VAL A 12 9.45 9.42 -4.69
C VAL A 12 10.80 8.73 -4.81
N ILE A 13 11.62 8.89 -3.78
CA ILE A 13 12.83 8.09 -3.57
C ILE A 13 12.61 7.08 -2.45
N ILE A 14 13.07 5.85 -2.65
CA ILE A 14 12.99 4.76 -1.68
C ILE A 14 14.36 4.53 -1.06
N CYS A 15 14.43 4.53 0.26
CA CYS A 15 15.63 4.17 1.00
C CYS A 15 15.91 2.67 0.83
N LYS A 16 17.10 2.30 0.36
CA LYS A 16 17.43 0.88 0.10
C LYS A 16 17.51 0.01 1.37
N LYS A 17 17.85 0.61 2.53
CA LYS A 17 17.97 -0.12 3.79
C LYS A 17 16.64 -0.19 4.54
N CYS A 18 15.91 0.93 4.60
CA CYS A 18 14.63 1.00 5.32
C CYS A 18 13.45 0.53 4.47
N GLN A 19 13.58 0.54 3.13
CA GLN A 19 12.57 0.11 2.17
C GLN A 19 11.25 0.91 2.23
N PHE A 20 11.34 2.20 2.53
CA PHE A 20 10.22 3.14 2.49
C PHE A 20 10.61 4.41 1.73
N ALA A 21 9.60 5.15 1.30
CA ALA A 21 9.75 6.46 0.68
C ALA A 21 10.22 7.50 1.70
N VAL A 22 11.16 8.34 1.29
CA VAL A 22 11.69 9.45 2.08
C VAL A 22 11.60 10.71 1.23
N LEU A 23 11.08 11.80 1.80
CA LEU A 23 11.06 13.07 1.09
C LEU A 23 12.48 13.67 1.02
N PRO A 24 12.86 14.34 -0.09
CA PRO A 24 14.13 15.04 -0.19
C PRO A 24 14.41 16.00 0.97
N SER A 25 13.40 16.73 1.44
CA SER A 25 13.52 17.63 2.61
C SER A 25 13.75 16.91 3.94
N GLU A 26 13.56 15.59 3.99
CA GLU A 26 13.69 14.78 5.22
C GLU A 26 14.90 13.85 5.21
N ILE A 27 15.76 13.91 4.18
CA ILE A 27 16.94 13.03 4.07
C ILE A 27 17.87 13.15 5.28
N ASP A 28 18.19 14.38 5.70
CA ASP A 28 19.08 14.60 6.85
C ASP A 28 18.46 14.09 8.16
N ALA A 29 17.16 14.35 8.34
CA ALA A 29 16.41 13.88 9.50
C ALA A 29 16.32 12.34 9.50
N HIS A 30 16.12 11.73 8.33
CA HIS A 30 16.09 10.28 8.16
C HIS A 30 17.43 9.65 8.57
N PHE A 31 18.56 10.14 8.05
CA PHE A 31 19.88 9.61 8.41
C PHE A 31 20.26 9.83 9.88
N THR A 32 19.77 10.91 10.48
CA THR A 32 20.00 11.19 11.90
C THR A 32 19.20 10.25 12.80
N ARG A 33 17.95 9.94 12.43
CA ARG A 33 17.05 9.09 13.21
C ARG A 33 17.33 7.61 13.05
N GLU A 34 17.79 7.21 11.87
CA GLU A 34 17.98 5.81 11.49
C GLU A 34 19.46 5.41 11.59
N PRO A 35 19.92 4.84 12.73
CA PRO A 35 21.33 4.54 12.96
C PRO A 35 21.87 3.45 12.02
N VAL A 36 20.99 2.74 11.30
CA VAL A 36 21.35 1.73 10.30
C VAL A 36 22.14 2.31 9.12
N HIS A 37 22.07 3.62 8.88
CA HIS A 37 22.79 4.26 7.78
C HIS A 37 24.27 4.49 8.08
N ARG A 38 24.64 4.86 9.31
CA ARG A 38 26.03 5.16 9.74
C ARG A 38 26.84 5.97 8.71
N LEU A 39 26.26 7.04 8.16
CA LEU A 39 26.90 7.87 7.12
C LEU A 39 27.58 9.10 7.74
N SER A 40 28.76 9.45 7.21
CA SER A 40 29.41 10.74 7.52
C SER A 40 28.61 11.91 6.96
N LYS A 41 28.76 13.11 7.55
CA LYS A 41 28.08 14.32 7.08
C LYS A 41 28.41 14.65 5.61
N GLU A 42 29.64 14.43 5.18
CA GLU A 42 30.07 14.62 3.78
C GLU A 42 29.34 13.67 2.82
N SER A 43 29.18 12.41 3.22
CA SER A 43 28.42 11.42 2.44
C SER A 43 26.94 11.80 2.35
N GLN A 44 26.35 12.28 3.44
CA GLN A 44 24.96 12.74 3.48
C GLN A 44 24.77 13.94 2.53
N LYS A 45 25.67 14.94 2.58
CA LYS A 45 25.66 16.09 1.68
C LYS A 45 25.74 15.67 0.21
N GLY A 46 26.67 14.77 -0.14
CA GLY A 46 26.80 14.26 -1.51
C GLY A 46 25.57 13.47 -1.98
N ILE A 47 24.83 12.82 -1.07
CA ILE A 47 23.56 12.17 -1.40
C ILE A 47 22.47 13.22 -1.64
N PHE A 48 22.35 14.21 -0.76
CA PHE A 48 21.39 15.30 -0.88
C PHE A 48 21.55 16.05 -2.19
N GLU A 49 22.77 16.45 -2.56
CA GLU A 49 23.05 17.13 -3.83
C GLU A 49 22.66 16.30 -5.05
N LYS A 50 22.85 14.98 -5.00
CA LYS A 50 22.44 14.08 -6.09
C LYS A 50 20.92 13.96 -6.18
N VAL A 51 20.22 13.87 -5.05
CA VAL A 51 18.75 13.84 -5.02
C VAL A 51 18.16 15.17 -5.49
N ALA A 52 18.77 16.30 -5.12
CA ALA A 52 18.29 17.62 -5.50
C ALA A 52 18.25 17.85 -7.03
N LYS A 53 19.11 17.14 -7.77
CA LYS A 53 19.18 17.15 -9.24
C LYS A 53 18.15 16.26 -9.93
N ILE A 54 17.44 15.41 -9.19
CA ILE A 54 16.38 14.57 -9.77
C ILE A 54 15.15 15.45 -10.00
N GLU A 55 14.70 15.51 -11.24
CA GLU A 55 13.48 16.21 -11.64
C GLU A 55 12.24 15.37 -11.35
N GLY A 56 11.10 16.04 -11.15
CA GLY A 56 9.82 15.38 -10.91
C GLY A 56 9.65 14.77 -9.52
N LEU A 57 10.54 15.03 -8.56
CA LEU A 57 10.34 14.58 -7.17
C LEU A 57 9.38 15.47 -6.39
N ILE A 58 8.54 14.84 -5.57
CA ILE A 58 7.83 15.50 -4.48
C ILE A 58 8.87 15.86 -3.40
N ARG A 59 9.21 17.15 -3.29
CA ARG A 59 10.40 17.57 -2.52
C ARG A 59 10.17 17.68 -1.01
N ASN A 60 8.95 18.01 -0.60
CA ASN A 60 8.63 18.31 0.79
C ASN A 60 7.16 18.02 1.12
N LYS A 61 6.81 18.14 2.41
CA LYS A 61 5.46 17.86 2.92
C LYS A 61 4.38 18.77 2.34
N TYR A 62 4.72 20.02 2.06
CA TYR A 62 3.76 20.96 1.47
C TYR A 62 3.39 20.49 0.05
N MET A 63 4.38 20.21 -0.80
CA MET A 63 4.12 19.63 -2.12
C MET A 63 3.36 18.31 -2.02
N LEU A 64 3.75 17.44 -1.08
CA LEU A 64 3.07 16.16 -0.86
C LEU A 64 1.58 16.33 -0.53
N GLY A 65 1.21 17.38 0.22
CA GLY A 65 -0.20 17.66 0.54
C GLY A 65 -1.01 18.29 -0.60
N GLN A 66 -0.34 18.85 -1.62
CA GLN A 66 -1.01 19.50 -2.76
C GLN A 66 -1.14 18.57 -3.96
N VAL A 67 -0.33 17.51 -4.05
CA VAL A 67 -0.41 16.55 -5.14
C VAL A 67 -1.49 15.52 -4.89
N GLU A 68 -2.20 15.15 -5.94
CA GLU A 68 -2.99 13.93 -5.94
C GLU A 68 -2.03 12.73 -6.08
N PHE A 69 -1.56 12.22 -4.94
CA PHE A 69 -0.65 11.08 -4.92
C PHE A 69 -1.34 9.83 -5.45
N LYS A 70 -0.88 9.34 -6.60
CA LYS A 70 -1.45 8.17 -7.27
C LYS A 70 -0.95 6.90 -6.61
N TYR A 71 -1.85 6.17 -5.97
CA TYR A 71 -1.55 4.83 -5.47
C TYR A 71 -1.62 3.80 -6.59
N PRO A 72 -0.85 2.71 -6.50
CA PRO A 72 -0.97 1.57 -7.40
C PRO A 72 -2.39 1.03 -7.43
N HIS A 73 -2.75 0.43 -8.55
CA HIS A 73 -4.01 -0.31 -8.64
C HIS A 73 -3.98 -1.53 -7.70
N GLN A 74 -5.15 -1.99 -7.27
CA GLN A 74 -5.26 -3.08 -6.29
C GLN A 74 -4.73 -4.44 -6.78
N ASN A 75 -4.63 -4.57 -8.10
CA ASN A 75 -4.11 -5.75 -8.79
C ASN A 75 -2.65 -5.54 -9.21
N THR A 76 -1.96 -4.51 -8.70
CA THR A 76 -0.54 -4.34 -8.97
C THR A 76 0.25 -5.33 -8.11
N GLY A 77 1.21 -6.02 -8.71
CA GLY A 77 2.17 -6.83 -7.97
C GLY A 77 2.98 -5.99 -6.97
N ALA A 78 3.52 -6.64 -5.94
CA ALA A 78 4.35 -5.96 -4.94
C ALA A 78 5.45 -5.11 -5.59
N ILE A 79 5.49 -3.82 -5.24
CA ILE A 79 6.49 -2.88 -5.75
C ILE A 79 7.86 -3.33 -5.25
N PRO A 80 8.80 -3.64 -6.17
CA PRO A 80 10.15 -3.97 -5.78
C PRO A 80 10.78 -2.81 -4.99
N ARG A 81 11.65 -3.13 -4.02
CA ARG A 81 12.41 -2.18 -3.18
C ARG A 81 11.64 -1.52 -2.03
N LEU A 82 10.30 -1.58 -2.03
CA LEU A 82 9.55 -1.36 -0.79
C LEU A 82 9.71 -2.55 0.16
N GLU A 83 9.31 -2.35 1.42
CA GLU A 83 9.22 -3.39 2.43
C GLU A 83 8.44 -4.58 1.86
N GLU A 84 8.82 -5.80 2.24
CA GLU A 84 8.08 -6.99 1.81
C GLU A 84 6.59 -6.84 2.14
N PRO A 85 5.69 -7.28 1.23
CA PRO A 85 4.26 -7.23 1.51
C PRO A 85 3.95 -7.94 2.81
N LYS A 86 3.35 -7.20 3.73
CA LYS A 86 2.81 -7.79 4.93
C LYS A 86 1.49 -8.47 4.59
N THR A 87 1.19 -9.56 5.27
CA THR A 87 0.16 -10.52 4.83
C THR A 87 -1.07 -10.57 5.73
N ASP A 88 -1.11 -9.79 6.80
CA ASP A 88 -2.17 -9.79 7.82
C ASP A 88 -3.17 -8.63 7.65
N GLY A 89 -3.21 -8.01 6.47
CA GLY A 89 -4.00 -6.81 6.22
C GLY A 89 -5.50 -7.08 6.23
N LEU A 90 -6.26 -6.02 6.51
CA LEU A 90 -7.71 -5.98 6.42
C LEU A 90 -8.11 -5.17 5.19
N GLY A 91 -8.77 -5.78 4.22
CA GLY A 91 -9.18 -5.12 2.98
C GLY A 91 -10.68 -4.88 2.90
N CYS A 92 -11.07 -3.71 2.41
CA CYS A 92 -12.45 -3.45 2.04
C CYS A 92 -12.86 -4.39 0.89
N THR A 93 -14.08 -4.90 0.97
CA THR A 93 -14.70 -5.76 -0.07
C THR A 93 -15.88 -5.08 -0.73
N PHE A 94 -16.15 -3.82 -0.40
CA PHE A 94 -17.22 -3.07 -1.03
C PHE A 94 -16.87 -2.85 -2.50
N GLU A 95 -17.85 -3.07 -3.38
CA GLU A 95 -17.72 -2.88 -4.81
C GLU A 95 -18.73 -1.82 -5.24
N LYS A 96 -18.28 -0.92 -6.11
CA LYS A 96 -19.13 0.13 -6.70
C LYS A 96 -18.79 0.22 -8.19
N ASP A 97 -19.81 0.11 -9.04
CA ASP A 97 -19.67 0.21 -10.50
C ASP A 97 -18.64 -0.78 -11.10
N GLY A 98 -18.51 -1.96 -10.49
CA GLY A 98 -17.54 -3.00 -10.90
C GLY A 98 -16.12 -2.80 -10.37
N GLU A 99 -15.86 -1.72 -9.63
CA GLU A 99 -14.57 -1.46 -8.98
C GLU A 99 -14.62 -1.77 -7.48
N LYS A 100 -13.64 -2.56 -7.03
CA LYS A 100 -13.43 -2.81 -5.61
C LYS A 100 -12.93 -1.54 -4.92
N CYS A 101 -13.31 -1.33 -3.67
CA CYS A 101 -12.72 -0.27 -2.87
C CYS A 101 -11.24 -0.58 -2.56
N PRO A 102 -10.30 0.36 -2.80
CA PRO A 102 -8.86 0.12 -2.59
C PRO A 102 -8.43 0.16 -1.13
N PHE A 103 -9.33 0.47 -0.21
CA PHE A 103 -8.97 0.71 1.18
C PHE A 103 -8.46 -0.56 1.88
N VAL A 104 -7.27 -0.46 2.46
CA VAL A 104 -6.65 -1.50 3.28
C VAL A 104 -6.13 -0.88 4.58
N SER A 105 -6.25 -1.61 5.69
CA SER A 105 -5.68 -1.23 6.98
C SER A 105 -5.10 -2.43 7.72
N TRP A 106 -4.09 -2.19 8.57
CA TRP A 106 -3.65 -3.16 9.58
C TRP A 106 -4.66 -3.31 10.71
N PHE A 107 -5.35 -2.22 11.04
CA PHE A 107 -6.09 -2.13 12.28
C PHE A 107 -7.60 -2.19 12.03
N LYS A 108 -8.31 -2.81 12.97
CA LYS A 108 -9.78 -2.96 12.88
C LYS A 108 -10.51 -1.63 12.96
N GLN A 109 -10.02 -0.70 13.77
CA GLN A 109 -10.68 0.58 13.96
C GLN A 109 -10.73 1.40 12.65
N PRO A 110 -9.61 1.65 11.93
CA PRO A 110 -9.65 2.37 10.66
C PRO A 110 -10.55 1.73 9.60
N ILE A 111 -10.60 0.40 9.49
CA ILE A 111 -11.50 -0.23 8.51
C ILE A 111 -12.97 -0.12 8.93
N GLN A 112 -13.28 -0.15 10.23
CA GLN A 112 -14.65 0.10 10.69
C GLN A 112 -15.08 1.55 10.42
N GLU A 113 -14.19 2.50 10.66
CA GLU A 113 -14.42 3.92 10.38
C GLU A 113 -14.63 4.12 8.87
N HIS A 114 -13.77 3.55 8.04
CA HIS A 114 -13.91 3.57 6.58
C HIS A 114 -15.27 3.03 6.10
N TYR A 115 -15.72 1.87 6.59
CA TYR A 115 -17.01 1.30 6.20
C TYR A 115 -18.18 2.22 6.58
N ARG A 116 -18.12 2.85 7.75
CA ARG A 116 -19.16 3.78 8.20
C ARG A 116 -19.15 5.09 7.41
N ASP A 117 -17.96 5.63 7.14
CA ASP A 117 -17.82 7.00 6.64
C ASP A 117 -17.83 7.06 5.11
N VAL A 118 -17.33 6.02 4.42
CA VAL A 118 -17.26 5.93 2.95
C VAL A 118 -18.42 5.13 2.35
N HIS A 119 -18.83 4.06 3.04
CA HIS A 119 -19.86 3.15 2.52
C HIS A 119 -21.18 3.23 3.30
N SER A 120 -21.29 4.13 4.29
CA SER A 120 -22.47 4.27 5.15
C SER A 120 -22.94 2.93 5.75
N TRP A 121 -22.01 1.98 5.92
CA TRP A 121 -22.34 0.66 6.40
C TRP A 121 -22.60 0.72 7.90
N ILE A 122 -23.81 0.34 8.29
CA ILE A 122 -24.23 0.27 9.69
C ILE A 122 -24.15 -1.20 10.11
N ASN A 123 -23.48 -1.46 11.23
CA ASN A 123 -23.40 -2.80 11.78
C ASN A 123 -24.82 -3.36 12.04
N PRO A 124 -25.21 -4.46 11.39
CA PRO A 124 -26.55 -5.03 11.55
C PRO A 124 -26.81 -5.57 12.97
N ARG A 125 -25.76 -5.75 13.78
CA ARG A 125 -25.91 -6.14 15.19
C ARG A 125 -26.37 -4.96 16.03
N LYS A 126 -27.58 -5.07 16.57
CA LYS A 126 -28.08 -4.17 17.62
C LYS A 126 -27.20 -4.24 18.88
N LYS A 127 -27.12 -3.13 19.61
CA LYS A 127 -26.43 -3.00 20.90
C LYS A 127 -26.96 -4.08 21.87
N GLY A 128 -26.11 -4.99 22.36
CA GLY A 128 -26.50 -6.09 23.26
C GLY A 128 -25.43 -7.18 23.39
N ARG A 129 -25.58 -8.08 24.37
CA ARG A 129 -24.64 -9.20 24.60
C ARG A 129 -24.75 -10.21 23.45
N PRO A 130 -23.68 -10.46 22.68
CA PRO A 130 -23.71 -11.47 21.62
C PRO A 130 -23.87 -12.88 22.22
N LYS A 131 -24.63 -13.75 21.53
CA LYS A 131 -24.63 -15.19 21.81
C LYS A 131 -23.20 -15.74 21.58
N ARG A 132 -22.79 -16.67 22.46
CA ARG A 132 -21.42 -17.20 22.57
C ARG A 132 -20.87 -17.74 21.23
N ASP A 133 -21.74 -18.24 20.36
CA ASP A 133 -21.38 -18.90 19.10
C ASP A 133 -21.61 -18.06 17.82
N SER A 134 -21.91 -16.78 17.97
CA SER A 134 -22.13 -15.92 16.81
C SER A 134 -20.82 -15.59 16.08
N LYS A 135 -20.50 -16.33 15.01
CA LYS A 135 -19.40 -15.99 14.07
C LYS A 135 -19.48 -14.50 13.74
N LYS A 136 -18.40 -13.76 13.98
CA LYS A 136 -18.32 -12.33 13.66
C LYS A 136 -18.20 -12.21 12.13
N GLU A 137 -19.34 -12.20 11.44
CA GLU A 137 -19.40 -11.74 10.06
C GLU A 137 -19.01 -10.28 10.06
N VAL A 138 -17.78 -10.02 9.66
CA VAL A 138 -17.26 -8.69 9.40
C VAL A 138 -17.23 -8.52 7.90
N PRO A 139 -17.56 -7.32 7.39
CA PRO A 139 -17.69 -7.12 5.96
C PRO A 139 -16.34 -7.00 5.25
N TRP A 140 -15.20 -7.10 5.95
CA TRP A 140 -13.86 -6.97 5.35
C TRP A 140 -13.13 -8.31 5.25
N GLU A 141 -12.28 -8.41 4.23
CA GLU A 141 -11.36 -9.53 4.02
C GLU A 141 -10.20 -9.45 5.01
N ARG A 142 -9.70 -10.60 5.45
CA ARG A 142 -8.47 -10.73 6.25
C ARG A 142 -7.40 -11.41 5.43
N GLY A 143 -6.14 -11.14 5.76
CA GLY A 143 -5.02 -11.79 5.09
C GLY A 143 -4.62 -11.09 3.79
N VAL A 144 -5.00 -9.82 3.64
CA VAL A 144 -4.69 -9.05 2.43
C VAL A 144 -3.21 -8.68 2.44
N HIS A 145 -2.53 -8.93 1.33
CA HIS A 145 -1.16 -8.46 1.14
C HIS A 145 -1.16 -6.96 0.84
N CYS A 146 -0.34 -6.21 1.57
CA CYS A 146 -0.24 -4.77 1.35
C CYS A 146 1.14 -4.20 1.66
N GLN A 147 1.41 -3.06 1.02
CA GLN A 147 2.62 -2.26 1.17
C GLN A 147 2.23 -0.79 1.43
N ARG A 148 3.23 0.04 1.74
CA ARG A 148 3.08 1.49 1.87
C ARG A 148 4.33 2.18 1.37
N PHE A 149 4.18 3.42 0.92
CA PHE A 149 5.31 4.29 0.59
C PHE A 149 5.88 4.90 1.86
N PHE A 150 5.08 5.67 2.60
CA PHE A 150 5.54 6.41 3.78
C PHE A 150 5.14 5.69 5.07
N THR A 151 6.00 5.76 6.08
CA THR A 151 5.72 5.13 7.37
C THR A 151 4.84 5.97 8.30
N HIS A 152 4.84 7.29 8.11
CA HIS A 152 4.14 8.27 8.93
C HIS A 152 3.66 9.46 8.10
N GLY A 153 2.63 10.15 8.59
CA GLY A 153 2.16 11.41 8.01
C GLY A 153 1.29 11.25 6.75
N LEU A 154 1.31 12.26 5.89
CA LEU A 154 0.55 12.27 4.64
C LEU A 154 0.98 11.09 3.76
N HIS A 155 0.00 10.47 3.12
CA HIS A 155 0.18 9.30 2.25
C HIS A 155 0.87 8.09 2.89
N SER A 156 0.75 7.94 4.22
CA SER A 156 1.18 6.72 4.94
C SER A 156 0.18 5.56 4.84
N ASN A 157 -0.84 5.70 3.99
CA ASN A 157 -1.85 4.67 3.75
C ASN A 157 -1.23 3.43 3.12
N LEU A 158 -1.85 2.29 3.42
CA LEU A 158 -1.53 1.03 2.77
C LEU A 158 -2.25 0.94 1.43
N PHE A 159 -1.64 0.23 0.50
CA PHE A 159 -2.26 -0.20 -0.74
C PHE A 159 -2.15 -1.71 -0.88
N ARG A 160 -3.20 -2.32 -1.45
CA ARG A 160 -3.24 -3.77 -1.75
C ARG A 160 -2.19 -4.10 -2.81
N VAL A 161 -1.57 -5.26 -2.67
CA VAL A 161 -0.73 -5.85 -3.71
C VAL A 161 -1.13 -7.30 -3.95
N GLU A 162 -0.86 -7.80 -5.15
CA GLU A 162 -1.15 -9.20 -5.47
C GLU A 162 -0.22 -10.17 -4.73
N ASP A 163 -0.82 -11.28 -4.29
CA ASP A 163 -0.14 -12.44 -3.78
C ASP A 163 0.66 -13.08 -4.93
N LYS A 164 2.00 -13.06 -4.85
CA LYS A 164 2.87 -13.78 -5.81
C LYS A 164 2.63 -15.30 -5.89
N LYS A 165 1.71 -15.85 -5.08
CA LYS A 165 1.39 -17.29 -4.97
C LYS A 165 0.05 -17.70 -5.58
N LYS A 166 -0.78 -16.79 -6.10
CA LYS A 166 -1.98 -17.19 -6.84
C LYS A 166 -1.72 -17.12 -8.35
N PRO A 167 -1.56 -18.24 -9.06
CA PRO A 167 -1.83 -18.22 -10.49
C PRO A 167 -3.29 -17.77 -10.65
N ALA A 168 -3.49 -16.79 -11.55
CA ALA A 168 -4.81 -16.29 -11.90
C ALA A 168 -5.73 -17.48 -12.22
N SER A 169 -6.82 -17.63 -11.47
CA SER A 169 -7.91 -18.52 -11.88
C SER A 169 -8.56 -17.87 -13.10
N SER A 170 -8.13 -18.28 -14.29
CA SER A 170 -8.79 -17.99 -15.56
C SER A 170 -10.25 -18.44 -15.48
N PRO A 171 -11.21 -17.66 -16.02
CA PRO A 171 -12.58 -18.15 -16.19
C PRO A 171 -12.61 -19.24 -17.27
N ASP A 172 -13.31 -20.33 -16.95
CA ASP A 172 -13.73 -21.42 -17.82
C ASP A 172 -14.02 -20.95 -19.26
N SER A 173 -13.35 -21.55 -20.23
CA SER A 173 -13.88 -21.66 -21.59
C SER A 173 -14.57 -23.03 -21.70
N PRO A 174 -15.84 -23.12 -22.13
CA PRO A 174 -16.53 -24.38 -22.20
C PRO A 174 -15.94 -25.27 -23.31
N GLU A 175 -15.65 -26.50 -22.92
CA GLU A 175 -15.27 -27.63 -23.77
C GLU A 175 -16.40 -27.92 -24.79
N VAL A 176 -16.21 -27.53 -26.05
CA VAL A 176 -17.08 -27.97 -27.15
C VAL A 176 -16.56 -29.31 -27.65
N LYS A 177 -17.32 -30.36 -27.32
CA LYS A 177 -17.15 -31.73 -27.81
C LYS A 177 -17.28 -31.75 -29.34
N MET A 178 -16.25 -32.22 -30.03
CA MET A 178 -16.37 -32.72 -31.40
C MET A 178 -16.76 -34.20 -31.31
N GLU A 179 -18.02 -34.48 -31.65
CA GLU A 179 -18.51 -35.83 -31.90
C GLU A 179 -17.84 -36.38 -33.17
N ASN A 180 -17.16 -37.51 -33.03
CA ASN A 180 -16.80 -38.37 -34.15
C ASN A 180 -18.03 -39.18 -34.52
N GLU A 181 -18.48 -39.09 -35.77
CA GLU A 181 -19.29 -40.14 -36.40
C GLU A 181 -18.53 -40.74 -37.59
N ILE A 182 -18.85 -42.01 -37.83
CA ILE A 182 -18.13 -43.08 -38.51
C ILE A 182 -18.12 -42.94 -40.03
#